data_AF-A0A7X8FTT7-F1
#
_entry.id   AF-A0A7X8FTT7-F1
#
_cell.length_a   1.000
_cell.length_b   1.000
_cell.length_c   1.000
_cell.angle_alpha   90.00
_cell.angle_beta   90.00
_cell.angle_gamma   90.00
#
_symmetry.space_group_name_H-M   'P 1'
#
loop_
_entity.id
_entity.type
_entity.pdbx_description
1 polymer ?
#
loop_
_entity_poly.entity_id
_entity_poly.type
_entity_poly.pdbx_seq_one_letter_code
_entity_poly.pdbx_strand_id
1 'polypeptide(L)'
;MKIPLNDGWAFSPAFTDEQVSPAFDDSGFERVRLPHTAVETPFNCFDESVYQMVMTYRRHIVLDDVYPRQAVRLTFEGAAHAAEVYLDGEKVGEHFGGYTAFTVDLTGRVFPGKDHLIAVKLDSRESLNIPPFGHVIDYMTYGGLYREVFLDITRPVYIEDSYIRTDRILDEKKRLRIDGRLGGAGSATGVRNAEHSIRITLMDTDGTEIAAPGTISCSGESFSAEFEISGVELWSPDHPRLYVLRAELENGESLETRFAFREIAVRSDGFFLNGERMKLRGLNRHQSYPFVGYAMPASVQRLDADILKYELGLNAVRTSHYPQSRHFIDRCDEIGLLVFTEIPGWQHIGNEVWKEHAIRHVEEMILQYRNHPSIFLWGVRINESPDDHDFYSRTNALARR
;
A
#
# COMPACT_ATOMS: atom_id res chain seq x y z
N MET A 1 9.26 -1.43 15.40
CA MET A 1 8.70 -2.79 15.59
C MET A 1 7.38 -2.87 14.86
N LYS A 2 7.19 -3.90 14.03
CA LYS A 2 5.96 -4.13 13.26
C LYS A 2 5.26 -5.38 13.77
N ILE A 3 4.04 -5.24 14.28
CA ILE A 3 3.24 -6.33 14.85
C ILE A 3 2.08 -6.66 13.91
N PRO A 4 2.02 -7.86 13.30
CA PRO A 4 0.86 -8.27 12.53
C PRO A 4 -0.35 -8.48 13.45
N LEU A 5 -1.49 -7.93 13.05
CA LEU A 5 -2.77 -8.04 13.74
C LEU A 5 -3.77 -8.78 12.85
N ASN A 6 -3.39 -9.95 12.33
CA ASN A 6 -4.30 -10.74 11.49
C ASN A 6 -5.18 -11.70 12.29
N ASP A 7 -4.73 -12.13 13.46
CA ASP A 7 -5.45 -13.08 14.31
C ASP A 7 -6.27 -12.36 15.39
N GLY A 8 -7.30 -13.05 15.91
CA GLY A 8 -8.03 -12.62 17.11
C GLY A 8 -9.13 -11.58 16.87
N TRP A 9 -9.62 -11.45 15.64
CA TRP A 9 -10.73 -10.56 15.31
C TRP A 9 -12.08 -11.21 15.61
N ALA A 10 -13.05 -10.39 16.00
CA ALA A 10 -14.46 -10.75 16.10
C ALA A 10 -15.24 -10.01 15.01
N PHE A 11 -16.06 -10.73 14.24
CA PHE A 11 -16.81 -10.22 13.10
C PHE A 11 -18.32 -10.29 13.34
N SER A 12 -19.02 -9.24 12.92
CA SER A 12 -20.47 -9.17 12.83
C SER A 12 -20.88 -8.63 11.45
N PRO A 13 -21.81 -9.29 10.74
CA PRO A 13 -22.32 -8.82 9.44
C PRO A 13 -23.26 -7.62 9.55
N ALA A 14 -23.41 -7.06 10.76
CA ALA A 14 -24.19 -5.87 11.05
C ALA A 14 -23.40 -4.90 11.93
N PHE A 15 -23.70 -3.61 11.80
CA PHE A 15 -23.19 -2.54 12.65
C PHE A 15 -24.29 -1.94 13.53
N THR A 16 -23.99 -1.72 14.82
CA THR A 16 -24.74 -0.83 15.71
C THR A 16 -23.77 0.06 16.50
N ASP A 17 -24.21 1.25 16.91
CA ASP A 17 -23.34 2.21 17.61
C ASP A 17 -22.79 1.67 18.94
N GLU A 18 -23.49 0.72 19.59
CA GLU A 18 -23.02 0.10 20.82
C GLU A 18 -21.78 -0.79 20.58
N GLN A 19 -21.60 -1.31 19.36
CA GLN A 19 -20.54 -2.27 19.06
C GLN A 19 -19.13 -1.67 19.07
N VAL A 20 -19.00 -0.34 19.01
CA VAL A 20 -17.69 0.33 19.17
C VAL A 20 -17.27 0.46 20.64
N SER A 21 -18.19 0.22 21.57
CA SER A 21 -17.92 0.33 23.01
C SER A 21 -17.11 -0.86 23.53
N PRO A 22 -16.08 -0.61 24.38
CA PRO A 22 -15.37 -1.66 25.12
C PRO A 22 -16.28 -2.52 25.99
N ALA A 23 -17.42 -1.98 26.43
CA ALA A 23 -18.36 -2.69 27.31
C ALA A 23 -19.34 -3.60 26.55
N PHE A 24 -19.39 -3.53 25.22
CA PHE A 24 -20.28 -4.37 24.43
C PHE A 24 -19.76 -5.82 24.40
N ASP A 25 -20.67 -6.76 24.62
CA ASP A 25 -20.40 -8.20 24.63
C ASP A 25 -20.34 -8.75 23.19
N ASP A 26 -19.12 -9.03 22.71
CA ASP A 26 -18.88 -9.63 21.41
C ASP A 26 -18.75 -11.16 21.43
N SER A 27 -19.20 -11.84 22.50
CA SER A 27 -19.18 -13.30 22.59
C SER A 27 -19.98 -13.99 21.48
N GLY A 28 -21.01 -13.31 20.95
CA GLY A 28 -21.81 -13.78 19.82
C GLY A 28 -21.22 -13.49 18.44
N PHE A 29 -20.09 -12.77 18.34
CA PHE A 29 -19.44 -12.48 17.07
C PHE A 29 -18.63 -13.68 16.59
N GLU A 30 -18.53 -13.83 15.27
CA GLU A 30 -17.70 -14.87 14.65
C GLU A 30 -16.22 -14.56 14.90
N ARG A 31 -15.43 -15.55 15.30
CA ARG A 31 -13.97 -15.38 15.48
C ARG A 31 -13.27 -15.65 14.16
N VAL A 32 -12.63 -14.62 13.61
CA VAL A 32 -12.08 -14.65 12.26
C VAL A 32 -10.60 -14.30 12.28
N ARG A 33 -9.93 -14.69 11.19
CA ARG A 33 -8.54 -14.36 10.90
C ARG A 33 -8.47 -13.62 9.58
N LEU A 34 -7.64 -12.58 9.51
CA LEU A 34 -7.41 -11.82 8.29
C LEU A 34 -6.37 -12.51 7.38
N PRO A 35 -6.46 -12.34 6.05
CA PRO A 35 -7.56 -11.73 5.29
C PRO A 35 -8.93 -12.38 5.51
N HIS A 36 -9.98 -11.57 5.62
CA HIS A 36 -11.35 -12.03 5.82
C HIS A 36 -12.34 -11.35 4.86
N THR A 37 -13.28 -12.12 4.32
CA THR A 37 -14.36 -11.65 3.45
C THR A 37 -15.66 -11.53 4.23
N ALA A 38 -16.48 -10.52 3.97
CA ALA A 38 -17.72 -10.29 4.71
C ALA A 38 -18.70 -11.47 4.65
N VAL A 39 -18.71 -12.18 3.51
CA VAL A 39 -19.55 -13.34 3.27
C VAL A 39 -18.90 -14.22 2.20
N GLU A 40 -18.90 -15.54 2.41
CA GLU A 40 -18.52 -16.48 1.37
C GLU A 40 -19.65 -16.62 0.35
N THR A 41 -19.32 -16.53 -0.94
CA THR A 41 -20.31 -16.60 -2.02
C THR A 41 -20.34 -17.98 -2.68
N PRO A 42 -21.47 -18.44 -3.23
CA PRO A 42 -21.48 -19.58 -4.13
C PRO A 42 -20.60 -19.34 -5.37
N PHE A 43 -20.22 -20.41 -6.07
CA PHE A 43 -19.38 -20.30 -7.27
C PHE A 43 -20.06 -19.49 -8.40
N ASN A 44 -21.37 -19.65 -8.56
CA ASN A 44 -22.15 -19.02 -9.63
C ASN A 44 -23.62 -18.82 -9.22
N CYS A 45 -24.33 -17.97 -9.97
CA CYS A 45 -25.78 -17.76 -9.87
C CYS A 45 -26.27 -17.37 -8.46
N PHE A 46 -25.54 -16.49 -7.78
CA PHE A 46 -25.94 -15.90 -6.50
C PHE A 46 -26.30 -14.42 -6.68
N ASP A 47 -26.99 -13.88 -5.68
CA ASP A 47 -27.28 -12.45 -5.58
C ASP A 47 -26.05 -11.70 -5.09
N GLU A 48 -25.44 -10.87 -5.94
CA GLU A 48 -24.24 -10.11 -5.63
C GLU A 48 -24.45 -9.05 -4.53
N SER A 49 -25.69 -8.70 -4.19
CA SER A 49 -25.97 -7.78 -3.07
C SER A 49 -25.64 -8.38 -1.70
N VAL A 50 -25.42 -9.70 -1.59
CA VAL A 50 -25.13 -10.37 -0.32
C VAL A 50 -23.91 -9.83 0.41
N TYR A 51 -22.92 -9.30 -0.31
CA TYR A 51 -21.73 -8.71 0.30
C TYR A 51 -21.86 -7.19 0.55
N GLN A 52 -22.96 -6.57 0.15
CA GLN A 52 -23.20 -5.13 0.29
C GLN A 52 -23.87 -4.82 1.64
N MET A 53 -23.05 -4.65 2.67
CA MET A 53 -23.53 -4.50 4.05
C MET A 53 -22.71 -3.48 4.84
N VAL A 54 -23.25 -3.09 6.00
CA VAL A 54 -22.50 -2.36 7.02
C VAL A 54 -22.18 -3.33 8.15
N MET A 55 -20.91 -3.53 8.43
CA MET A 55 -20.40 -4.62 9.26
C MET A 55 -19.38 -4.11 10.29
N THR A 56 -19.09 -4.96 11.27
CA THR A 56 -18.19 -4.61 12.38
C THR A 56 -17.11 -5.66 12.55
N TYR A 57 -15.88 -5.19 12.71
CA TYR A 57 -14.74 -5.98 13.16
C TYR A 57 -14.24 -5.42 14.51
N ARG A 58 -13.98 -6.30 15.48
CA ARG A 58 -13.47 -5.95 16.81
C ARG A 58 -12.18 -6.71 17.13
N ARG A 59 -11.21 -6.02 17.73
CA ARG A 59 -9.93 -6.58 18.13
C ARG A 59 -9.43 -5.95 19.42
N HIS A 60 -9.28 -6.78 20.45
CA HIS A 60 -8.68 -6.41 21.74
C HIS A 60 -7.16 -6.53 21.70
N ILE A 61 -6.42 -5.44 21.92
CA ILE A 61 -4.95 -5.46 21.95
C ILE A 61 -4.43 -5.13 23.35
N VAL A 62 -3.47 -5.92 23.81
CA VAL A 62 -2.67 -5.64 25.00
C VAL A 62 -1.23 -5.53 24.53
N LEU A 63 -0.62 -4.37 24.80
CA LEU A 63 0.77 -4.11 24.43
C LEU A 63 1.57 -3.85 25.70
N ASP A 64 2.53 -4.72 26.01
CA ASP A 64 3.37 -4.56 27.20
C ASP A 64 4.53 -3.59 26.96
N ASP A 65 5.08 -3.60 25.74
CA ASP A 65 6.29 -2.87 25.36
C ASP A 65 5.99 -1.59 24.55
N VAL A 66 5.11 -0.73 25.06
CA VAL A 66 4.81 0.60 24.47
C VAL A 66 5.20 1.71 25.43
N TYR A 67 6.33 2.34 25.17
CA TYR A 67 6.85 3.40 26.04
C TYR A 67 6.24 4.77 25.72
N PRO A 68 6.19 5.69 26.71
CA PRO A 68 5.76 7.06 26.47
C PRO A 68 6.52 7.70 25.30
N ARG A 69 5.79 8.43 24.44
CA ARG A 69 6.31 9.17 23.27
C ARG A 69 6.73 8.32 22.06
N GLN A 70 6.58 7.00 22.07
CA GLN A 70 6.70 6.22 20.84
C GLN A 70 5.54 6.56 19.89
N ALA A 71 5.81 6.53 18.58
CA ALA A 71 4.73 6.63 17.62
C ALA A 71 4.08 5.26 17.45
N VAL A 72 2.75 5.21 17.50
CA VAL A 72 1.97 3.98 17.39
C VAL A 72 1.01 4.15 16.24
N ARG A 73 1.23 3.44 15.14
CA ARG A 73 0.46 3.61 13.89
C ARG A 73 -0.21 2.30 13.52
N LEU A 74 -1.52 2.32 13.31
CA LEU A 74 -2.31 1.18 12.87
C LEU A 74 -2.56 1.28 11.37
N THR A 75 -2.05 0.34 10.59
CA THR A 75 -2.19 0.33 9.14
C THR A 75 -3.06 -0.83 8.70
N PHE A 76 -4.04 -0.51 7.85
CA PHE A 76 -4.86 -1.46 7.12
C PHE A 76 -4.36 -1.49 5.67
N GLU A 77 -3.92 -2.65 5.17
CA GLU A 77 -3.42 -2.79 3.79
C GLU A 77 -4.54 -2.77 2.73
N GLY A 78 -5.79 -2.92 3.16
CA GLY A 78 -6.99 -2.82 2.34
C GLY A 78 -8.23 -3.22 3.13
N ALA A 79 -9.25 -2.36 3.10
CA ALA A 79 -10.53 -2.58 3.76
C ALA A 79 -11.66 -2.13 2.83
N ALA A 80 -12.57 -3.05 2.50
CA ALA A 80 -13.64 -2.79 1.54
C ALA A 80 -14.90 -2.25 2.26
N HIS A 81 -15.39 -1.03 1.96
CA HIS A 81 -14.82 0.01 1.09
C HIS A 81 -14.77 1.41 1.70
N ALA A 82 -15.68 1.74 2.62
CA ALA A 82 -15.51 2.87 3.53
C ALA A 82 -15.29 2.33 4.94
N ALA A 83 -14.24 2.82 5.60
CA ALA A 83 -13.84 2.36 6.92
C ALA A 83 -13.89 3.52 7.93
N GLU A 84 -14.47 3.27 9.10
CA GLU A 84 -14.34 4.12 10.27
C GLU A 84 -13.68 3.29 11.39
N VAL A 85 -12.59 3.80 11.94
CA VAL A 85 -11.78 3.11 12.96
C VAL A 85 -11.98 3.80 14.30
N TYR A 86 -12.23 3.00 15.33
CA TYR A 86 -12.46 3.43 16.69
C TYR A 86 -11.44 2.78 17.62
N LEU A 87 -10.97 3.54 18.60
CA LEU A 87 -10.17 3.07 19.72
C LEU A 87 -10.93 3.37 21.01
N ASP A 88 -11.27 2.33 21.76
CA ASP A 88 -12.04 2.42 23.00
C ASP A 88 -13.35 3.22 22.88
N GLY A 89 -14.02 3.11 21.72
CA GLY A 89 -15.25 3.82 21.39
C GLY A 89 -15.07 5.22 20.81
N GLU A 90 -13.85 5.78 20.81
CA GLU A 90 -13.55 7.07 20.15
C GLU A 90 -13.13 6.84 18.70
N LYS A 91 -13.76 7.56 17.75
CA LYS A 91 -13.34 7.53 16.33
C LYS A 91 -11.95 8.15 16.18
N VAL A 92 -11.00 7.36 15.69
CA VAL A 92 -9.58 7.76 15.52
C VAL A 92 -9.17 7.93 14.06
N GLY A 93 -9.95 7.41 13.11
CA GLY A 93 -9.67 7.59 11.70
C GLY A 93 -10.80 7.12 10.79
N GLU A 94 -10.69 7.47 9.51
CA GLU A 94 -11.57 6.99 8.46
C GLU A 94 -10.84 6.91 7.12
N HIS A 95 -11.31 6.05 6.23
CA HIS A 95 -10.79 5.93 4.87
C HIS A 95 -11.91 5.58 3.90
N PHE A 96 -11.78 6.10 2.67
CA PHE A 96 -12.77 5.98 1.61
C PHE A 96 -12.07 5.45 0.37
N GLY A 97 -12.09 4.13 0.20
CA GLY A 97 -11.39 3.43 -0.87
C GLY A 97 -11.09 1.99 -0.48
N GLY A 98 -11.45 1.03 -1.33
CA GLY A 98 -11.25 -0.38 -1.01
C GLY A 98 -9.82 -0.87 -1.12
N TYR A 99 -8.97 -0.24 -1.94
CA TYR A 99 -7.86 -0.93 -2.63
C TYR A 99 -6.46 -0.46 -2.24
N THR A 100 -6.38 0.64 -1.50
CA THR A 100 -5.16 1.28 -1.03
C THR A 100 -5.04 1.11 0.48
N ALA A 101 -3.80 1.03 0.98
CA ALA A 101 -3.57 1.02 2.40
C ALA A 101 -3.86 2.39 3.03
N PHE A 102 -4.26 2.41 4.30
CA PHE A 102 -4.37 3.64 5.09
C PHE A 102 -3.88 3.42 6.52
N THR A 103 -3.43 4.50 7.15
CA THR A 103 -2.83 4.47 8.48
C THR A 103 -3.54 5.42 9.42
N VAL A 104 -3.81 4.96 10.63
CA VAL A 104 -4.38 5.75 11.73
C VAL A 104 -3.33 5.92 12.83
N ASP A 105 -3.15 7.14 13.31
CA ASP A 105 -2.22 7.44 14.39
C ASP A 105 -2.88 7.21 15.76
N LEU A 106 -2.36 6.24 16.51
CA LEU A 106 -2.79 5.90 17.87
C LEU A 106 -1.80 6.41 18.94
N THR A 107 -0.83 7.22 18.53
CA THR A 107 0.20 7.79 19.41
C THR A 107 -0.43 8.49 20.61
N GLY A 108 0.02 8.11 21.82
CA GLY A 108 -0.46 8.69 23.08
C GLY A 108 -1.85 8.24 23.51
N ARG A 109 -2.48 7.30 22.79
CA ARG A 109 -3.80 6.74 23.11
C ARG A 109 -3.75 5.30 23.62
N VAL A 110 -2.64 4.60 23.38
CA VAL A 110 -2.41 3.21 23.80
C VAL A 110 -1.40 3.17 24.95
N PHE A 111 -1.68 2.39 26.00
CA PHE A 111 -0.90 2.36 27.23
C PHE A 111 -0.44 0.93 27.61
N PRO A 112 0.77 0.79 28.19
CA PRO A 112 1.31 -0.49 28.64
C PRO A 112 0.36 -1.34 29.49
N GLY A 113 0.22 -2.61 29.14
CA GLY A 113 -0.53 -3.61 29.89
C GLY A 113 -2.03 -3.35 30.00
N LYS A 114 -2.55 -2.30 29.33
CA LYS A 114 -3.99 -2.06 29.23
C LYS A 114 -4.55 -2.79 28.01
N ASP A 115 -5.75 -3.32 28.17
CA ASP A 115 -6.55 -3.80 27.07
C ASP A 115 -7.21 -2.62 26.36
N HIS A 116 -7.03 -2.55 25.05
CA HIS A 116 -7.57 -1.53 24.18
C HIS A 116 -8.41 -2.19 23.08
N LEU A 117 -9.63 -1.71 22.89
CA LEU A 117 -10.50 -2.19 21.82
C LEU A 117 -10.28 -1.37 20.56
N ILE A 118 -9.85 -2.03 19.49
CA ILE A 118 -10.00 -1.53 18.12
C ILE A 118 -11.34 -2.04 17.58
N ALA A 119 -12.22 -1.13 17.18
CA ALA A 119 -13.42 -1.46 16.42
C ALA A 119 -13.37 -0.81 15.05
N VAL A 120 -13.81 -1.52 14.02
CA VAL A 120 -13.85 -1.03 12.64
C VAL A 120 -15.26 -1.23 12.11
N LYS A 121 -15.91 -0.12 11.78
CA LYS A 121 -17.13 -0.11 10.98
C LYS A 121 -16.70 -0.11 9.52
N LEU A 122 -17.17 -1.08 8.76
CA LEU A 122 -16.97 -1.14 7.32
C LEU A 122 -18.29 -1.07 6.58
N ASP A 123 -18.32 -0.32 5.50
CA ASP A 123 -19.43 -0.25 4.56
C ASP A 123 -18.95 -0.69 3.18
N SER A 124 -19.53 -1.78 2.67
CA SER A 124 -19.23 -2.36 1.36
C SER A 124 -20.33 -2.13 0.34
N ARG A 125 -21.33 -1.28 0.64
CA ARG A 125 -22.45 -1.02 -0.27
C ARG A 125 -21.97 -0.25 -1.50
N GLU A 126 -22.49 -0.64 -2.67
CA GLU A 126 -22.16 0.04 -3.93
C GLU A 126 -22.90 1.37 -4.10
N SER A 127 -23.74 1.76 -3.14
CA SER A 127 -24.37 3.09 -3.04
C SER A 127 -23.41 4.18 -2.55
N LEU A 128 -22.18 3.83 -2.14
CA LEU A 128 -21.18 4.78 -1.69
C LEU A 128 -20.73 5.70 -2.83
N ASN A 129 -20.57 6.99 -2.55
CA ASN A 129 -20.08 7.96 -3.53
C ASN A 129 -18.53 7.99 -3.59
N ILE A 130 -17.92 6.82 -3.85
CA ILE A 130 -16.47 6.61 -3.92
C ILE A 130 -16.13 5.71 -5.11
N PRO A 131 -14.98 5.88 -5.80
CA PRO A 131 -14.55 4.96 -6.85
C PRO A 131 -14.40 3.52 -6.33
N PRO A 132 -14.81 2.49 -7.10
CA PRO A 132 -15.29 2.54 -8.49
C PRO A 132 -16.82 2.72 -8.65
N PHE A 133 -17.56 2.96 -7.57
CA PHE A 133 -19.03 2.91 -7.54
C PHE A 133 -19.71 4.10 -8.20
N GLY A 134 -20.99 3.90 -8.55
CA GLY A 134 -21.89 4.93 -9.08
C GLY A 134 -22.69 4.50 -10.32
N HIS A 135 -22.24 3.44 -11.01
CA HIS A 135 -22.96 2.79 -12.10
C HIS A 135 -22.53 1.32 -12.20
N VAL A 136 -22.78 0.66 -13.34
CA VAL A 136 -22.33 -0.68 -13.68
C VAL A 136 -20.81 -0.85 -13.49
N ILE A 137 -20.41 -2.02 -12.99
CA ILE A 137 -19.02 -2.46 -12.84
C ILE A 137 -18.94 -3.91 -13.34
N ASP A 138 -18.00 -4.22 -14.24
CA ASP A 138 -17.79 -5.59 -14.75
C ASP A 138 -16.80 -6.40 -13.87
N TYR A 139 -17.00 -6.31 -12.56
CA TYR A 139 -16.36 -7.13 -11.52
C TYR A 139 -17.08 -6.92 -10.18
N MET A 140 -17.03 -7.93 -9.31
CA MET A 140 -17.54 -7.84 -7.95
C MET A 140 -16.50 -7.23 -7.01
N THR A 141 -16.91 -6.34 -6.11
CA THR A 141 -15.99 -5.62 -5.22
C THR A 141 -15.86 -6.24 -3.83
N TYR A 142 -16.79 -7.11 -3.45
CA TYR A 142 -16.83 -7.82 -2.17
C TYR A 142 -16.80 -6.87 -0.95
N GLY A 143 -16.55 -7.41 0.24
CA GLY A 143 -16.51 -6.63 1.48
C GLY A 143 -15.58 -7.26 2.50
N GLY A 144 -15.13 -6.48 3.48
CA GLY A 144 -14.41 -6.98 4.65
C GLY A 144 -12.97 -6.47 4.79
N LEU A 145 -12.31 -6.92 5.84
CA LEU A 145 -10.87 -6.72 6.07
C LEU A 145 -10.09 -7.75 5.26
N TYR A 146 -10.08 -7.57 3.94
CA TYR A 146 -9.60 -8.56 2.98
C TYR A 146 -8.08 -8.49 2.74
N ARG A 147 -7.35 -7.62 3.44
CA ARG A 147 -5.88 -7.59 3.52
C ARG A 147 -5.42 -7.44 4.96
N GLU A 148 -4.12 -7.51 5.17
CA GLU A 148 -3.52 -7.50 6.49
C GLU A 148 -3.72 -6.18 7.24
N VAL A 149 -3.68 -6.30 8.58
CA VAL A 149 -3.60 -5.18 9.50
C VAL A 149 -2.35 -5.34 10.34
N PHE A 150 -1.64 -4.25 10.61
CA PHE A 150 -0.49 -4.28 11.52
C PHE A 150 -0.34 -2.97 12.29
N LEU A 151 0.37 -3.09 13.40
CA LEU A 151 0.78 -1.98 14.22
C LEU A 151 2.27 -1.71 14.01
N ASP A 152 2.63 -0.47 13.66
CA ASP A 152 4.00 0.01 13.66
C ASP A 152 4.25 0.86 14.90
N ILE A 153 5.14 0.37 15.76
CA ILE A 153 5.65 1.08 16.94
C ILE A 153 7.07 1.54 16.64
N THR A 154 7.26 2.85 16.51
CA THR A 154 8.55 3.46 16.16
C THR A 154 9.04 4.39 17.25
N ARG A 155 10.32 4.78 17.17
CA ARG A 155 10.88 5.81 18.05
C ARG A 155 10.14 7.15 17.86
N PRO A 156 10.26 8.10 18.82
CA PRO A 156 9.55 9.38 18.76
C PRO A 156 9.83 10.21 17.51
N VAL A 157 11.01 10.04 16.90
CA VAL A 157 11.35 10.52 15.57
C VAL A 157 11.74 9.31 14.74
N TYR A 158 11.17 9.20 13.55
CA TYR A 158 11.34 8.06 12.66
C TYR A 158 11.33 8.49 11.20
N ILE A 159 11.84 7.63 10.32
CA ILE A 159 11.76 7.85 8.88
C ILE A 159 10.39 7.34 8.44
N GLU A 160 9.51 8.27 8.06
CA GLU A 160 8.15 7.97 7.66
C GLU A 160 8.07 7.47 6.23
N ASP A 161 8.95 7.98 5.38
CA ASP A 161 8.94 7.72 3.95
C ASP A 161 10.35 7.87 3.36
N SER A 162 10.64 7.04 2.35
CA SER A 162 11.86 7.08 1.56
C SER A 162 11.55 6.71 0.12
N TYR A 163 11.73 7.67 -0.78
CA TYR A 163 11.59 7.49 -2.22
C TYR A 163 12.96 7.44 -2.88
N ILE A 164 13.20 6.36 -3.62
CA ILE A 164 14.47 6.11 -4.29
C ILE A 164 14.30 6.30 -5.79
N ARG A 165 15.14 7.17 -6.35
CA ARG A 165 15.20 7.43 -7.79
C ARG A 165 16.57 7.05 -8.32
N THR A 166 16.59 6.43 -9.48
CA THR A 166 17.84 6.07 -10.17
C THR A 166 17.86 6.72 -11.54
N ASP A 167 18.97 7.40 -11.86
CA ASP A 167 19.21 8.06 -13.14
C ASP A 167 20.57 7.61 -13.70
N ARG A 168 20.88 8.00 -14.95
CA ARG A 168 22.17 7.68 -15.61
C ARG A 168 22.43 6.17 -15.61
N ILE A 169 21.38 5.39 -15.85
CA ILE A 169 21.39 3.93 -15.69
C ILE A 169 22.38 3.26 -16.64
N LEU A 170 22.54 3.82 -17.84
CA LEU A 170 23.43 3.32 -18.89
C LEU A 170 24.88 3.81 -18.75
N ASP A 171 25.15 4.72 -17.81
CA ASP A 171 26.51 5.17 -17.52
C ASP A 171 27.23 4.15 -16.62
N GLU A 172 28.57 4.19 -16.63
CA GLU A 172 29.40 3.39 -15.71
C GLU A 172 29.05 3.69 -14.25
N LYS A 173 28.91 4.99 -13.94
CA LYS A 173 28.43 5.49 -12.65
C LYS A 173 26.97 5.89 -12.73
N LYS A 174 26.14 5.23 -11.95
CA LYS A 174 24.71 5.50 -11.84
C LYS A 174 24.47 6.53 -10.76
N ARG A 175 23.44 7.35 -10.94
CA ARG A 175 23.06 8.34 -9.94
C ARG A 175 21.90 7.81 -9.11
N LEU A 176 22.13 7.69 -7.81
CA LEU A 176 21.14 7.30 -6.81
C LEU A 176 20.67 8.55 -6.07
N ARG A 177 19.37 8.79 -6.07
CA ARG A 177 18.73 9.91 -5.38
C ARG A 177 17.73 9.40 -4.38
N ILE A 178 17.68 10.05 -3.24
CA ILE A 178 16.81 9.69 -2.14
C ILE A 178 16.12 10.96 -1.70
N ASP A 179 14.79 10.92 -1.62
CA ASP A 179 13.97 11.93 -0.99
C ASP A 179 13.21 11.25 0.14
N GLY A 180 13.27 11.79 1.34
CA GLY A 180 12.62 11.16 2.49
C GLY A 180 11.98 12.17 3.41
N ARG A 181 11.11 11.63 4.28
CA ARG A 181 10.36 12.41 5.27
C ARG A 181 10.54 11.82 6.65
N LEU A 182 10.79 12.68 7.63
CA LEU A 182 10.79 12.32 9.04
C LEU A 182 9.38 12.50 9.61
N GLY A 183 8.89 11.46 10.28
CA GLY A 183 7.69 11.50 11.10
C GLY A 183 8.04 11.74 12.57
N GLY A 184 7.04 12.12 13.37
CA GLY A 184 7.24 12.21 14.81
C GLY A 184 5.97 12.08 15.64
N ALA A 185 6.15 11.63 16.88
CA ALA A 185 5.08 11.38 17.84
C ALA A 185 4.66 12.65 18.60
N GLY A 186 3.40 13.07 18.52
CA GLY A 186 2.82 14.12 19.37
C GLY A 186 3.67 15.40 19.48
N SER A 187 4.04 15.80 20.71
CA SER A 187 4.85 16.99 21.03
C SER A 187 6.32 16.93 20.58
N ALA A 188 6.72 15.88 19.87
CA ALA A 188 8.04 15.78 19.24
C ALA A 188 8.23 16.70 18.02
N THR A 189 7.29 17.60 17.71
CA THR A 189 7.45 18.62 16.65
C THR A 189 8.71 19.46 16.83
N GLY A 190 9.08 19.81 18.07
CA GLY A 190 10.35 20.49 18.36
C GLY A 190 11.58 19.61 18.13
N VAL A 191 11.46 18.29 18.30
CA VAL A 191 12.54 17.33 18.06
C VAL A 191 12.71 17.06 16.57
N ARG A 192 11.61 17.00 15.79
CA ARG A 192 11.65 16.91 14.31
C ARG A 192 12.38 18.08 13.64
N ASN A 193 12.40 19.24 14.29
CA ASN A 193 13.09 20.44 13.82
C ASN A 193 14.53 20.55 14.36
N ALA A 194 15.00 19.57 15.12
CA ALA A 194 16.41 19.46 15.47
C ALA A 194 17.22 18.97 14.27
N GLU A 195 18.54 19.11 14.37
CA GLU A 195 19.44 18.51 13.39
C GLU A 195 19.53 17.00 13.64
N HIS A 196 19.25 16.22 12.60
CA HIS A 196 19.31 14.77 12.58
C HIS A 196 20.38 14.28 11.62
N SER A 197 20.98 13.14 11.92
CA SER A 197 22.02 12.49 11.14
C SER A 197 21.52 11.16 10.62
N ILE A 198 21.42 11.04 9.31
CA ILE A 198 20.89 9.84 8.64
C ILE A 198 22.03 9.16 7.90
N ARG A 199 22.40 7.97 8.36
CA ARG A 199 23.33 7.09 7.66
C ARG A 199 22.58 6.38 6.53
N ILE A 200 23.13 6.44 5.33
CA ILE A 200 22.61 5.74 4.16
C ILE A 200 23.54 4.58 3.83
N THR A 201 22.98 3.39 3.72
CA THR A 201 23.68 2.17 3.33
C THR A 201 22.95 1.49 2.18
N LEU A 202 23.66 1.18 1.11
CA LEU A 202 23.20 0.32 0.02
C LEU A 202 23.57 -1.13 0.35
N MET A 203 22.57 -2.00 0.34
CA MET A 203 22.70 -3.40 0.69
C MET A 203 22.18 -4.29 -0.45
N ASP A 204 22.68 -5.51 -0.50
CA ASP A 204 22.05 -6.60 -1.21
C ASP A 204 20.83 -7.11 -0.43
N THR A 205 19.98 -7.87 -1.10
CA THR A 205 18.78 -8.51 -0.52
C THR A 205 19.10 -9.59 0.53
N ASP A 206 20.34 -10.08 0.58
CA ASP A 206 20.80 -11.00 1.63
C ASP A 206 21.33 -10.29 2.89
N GLY A 207 21.32 -8.95 2.90
CA GLY A 207 21.80 -8.11 4.00
C GLY A 207 23.28 -7.72 3.89
N THR A 208 23.99 -8.15 2.84
CA THR A 208 25.39 -7.75 2.61
C THR A 208 25.47 -6.28 2.24
N GLU A 209 26.33 -5.52 2.93
CA GLU A 209 26.63 -4.13 2.57
C GLU A 209 27.41 -4.08 1.25
N ILE A 210 26.87 -3.35 0.26
CA ILE A 210 27.51 -3.12 -1.04
C ILE A 210 28.26 -1.80 -1.02
N ALA A 211 27.66 -0.77 -0.43
CA ALA A 211 28.28 0.54 -0.27
C ALA A 211 27.63 1.32 0.90
N ALA A 212 28.42 2.11 1.62
CA ALA A 212 27.91 3.13 2.54
C ALA A 212 28.19 4.51 1.96
N PRO A 213 27.31 5.02 1.07
CA PRO A 213 27.62 6.21 0.27
C PRO A 213 27.72 7.49 1.10
N GLY A 214 27.17 7.53 2.32
CA GLY A 214 27.48 8.59 3.28
C GLY A 214 26.45 8.76 4.39
N THR A 215 26.69 9.80 5.18
CA THR A 215 25.77 10.30 6.21
C THR A 215 25.34 11.70 5.81
N ILE A 216 24.04 11.97 5.89
CA ILE A 216 23.48 13.30 5.64
C ILE A 216 22.99 13.93 6.95
N SER A 217 23.13 15.24 7.05
CA SER A 217 22.42 16.02 8.07
C SER A 217 21.12 16.56 7.48
N CYS A 218 20.04 16.55 8.25
CA CYS A 218 18.82 17.26 7.90
C CYS A 218 18.27 18.04 9.08
N SER A 219 17.68 19.19 8.80
CA SER A 219 16.92 19.97 9.76
C SER A 219 15.49 20.13 9.22
N GLY A 220 14.50 19.75 10.03
CA GLY A 220 13.09 19.72 9.63
C GLY A 220 12.62 18.36 9.14
N GLU A 221 11.45 18.35 8.49
CA GLU A 221 10.71 17.12 8.21
C GLU A 221 11.13 16.40 6.92
N SER A 222 11.96 16.99 6.07
CA SER A 222 12.33 16.39 4.78
C SER A 222 13.83 16.40 4.59
N PHE A 223 14.33 15.36 3.92
CA PHE A 223 15.73 15.24 3.57
C PHE A 223 15.90 14.76 2.13
N SER A 224 17.02 15.11 1.52
CA SER A 224 17.40 14.60 0.20
C SER A 224 18.88 14.29 0.15
N ALA A 225 19.25 13.28 -0.64
CA ALA A 225 20.63 12.88 -0.86
C ALA A 225 20.84 12.43 -2.30
N GLU A 226 22.06 12.62 -2.81
CA GLU A 226 22.47 12.16 -4.12
C GLU A 226 23.85 11.48 -4.02
N PHE A 227 23.99 10.32 -4.64
CA PHE A 227 25.21 9.51 -4.62
C PHE A 227 25.51 8.96 -6.02
N GLU A 228 26.81 8.79 -6.32
CA GLU A 228 27.26 8.02 -7.49
C GLU A 228 27.57 6.58 -7.07
N ILE A 229 26.96 5.61 -7.74
CA ILE A 229 27.11 4.17 -7.45
C ILE A 229 27.64 3.47 -8.70
N SER A 230 28.63 2.59 -8.51
CA SER A 230 29.24 1.78 -9.56
C SER A 230 29.12 0.29 -9.21
N GLY A 231 29.32 -0.60 -10.18
CA GLY A 231 29.38 -2.05 -9.91
C GLY A 231 28.05 -2.69 -9.52
N VAL A 232 26.93 -2.06 -9.86
CA VAL A 232 25.58 -2.61 -9.66
C VAL A 232 25.02 -3.15 -10.98
N GLU A 233 24.21 -4.19 -10.87
CA GLU A 233 23.50 -4.82 -11.98
C GLU A 233 22.15 -4.15 -12.21
N LEU A 234 21.65 -4.24 -13.44
CA LEU A 234 20.36 -3.68 -13.82
C LEU A 234 19.24 -4.69 -13.61
N TRP A 235 18.10 -4.21 -13.15
CA TRP A 235 16.87 -5.01 -13.13
C TRP A 235 16.29 -5.12 -14.54
N SER A 236 15.88 -6.33 -14.89
CA SER A 236 15.11 -6.63 -16.09
C SER A 236 14.23 -7.87 -15.88
N PRO A 237 13.26 -8.13 -16.76
CA PRO A 237 12.48 -9.36 -16.71
C PRO A 237 13.28 -10.67 -16.64
N ASP A 238 14.48 -10.70 -17.23
CA ASP A 238 15.31 -11.91 -17.26
C ASP A 238 16.39 -11.92 -16.17
N HIS A 239 16.71 -10.73 -15.62
CA HIS A 239 17.65 -10.53 -14.52
C HIS A 239 17.06 -9.57 -13.48
N PRO A 240 16.14 -10.04 -12.61
CA PRO A 240 15.42 -9.18 -11.67
C PRO A 240 16.25 -8.82 -10.43
N ARG A 241 17.40 -8.14 -10.63
CA ARG A 241 18.28 -7.74 -9.53
C ARG A 241 17.62 -6.66 -8.68
N LEU A 242 17.50 -6.91 -7.38
CA LEU A 242 16.98 -5.96 -6.39
C LEU A 242 18.07 -5.54 -5.41
N TYR A 243 17.90 -4.36 -4.83
CA TYR A 243 18.74 -3.79 -3.79
C TYR A 243 17.88 -3.27 -2.64
N VAL A 244 18.48 -3.13 -1.47
CA VAL A 244 17.85 -2.50 -0.30
C VAL A 244 18.65 -1.27 0.08
N LEU A 245 17.99 -0.13 0.16
CA LEU A 245 18.57 1.05 0.77
C LEU A 245 18.11 1.14 2.21
N ARG A 246 19.05 1.17 3.15
CA ARG A 246 18.79 1.42 4.56
C ARG A 246 19.13 2.86 4.90
N ALA A 247 18.13 3.59 5.37
CA ALA A 247 18.30 4.89 6.00
C ALA A 247 18.18 4.71 7.52
N GLU A 248 19.19 5.10 8.27
CA GLU A 248 19.27 4.90 9.73
C GLU A 248 19.57 6.20 10.45
N LEU A 249 18.69 6.59 11.37
CA LEU A 249 18.84 7.75 12.25
C LEU A 249 19.83 7.45 13.38
N GLU A 250 20.41 8.50 13.96
CA GLU A 250 21.31 8.40 15.12
C GLU A 250 20.67 7.77 16.37
N ASN A 251 19.34 7.74 16.43
CA ASN A 251 18.58 7.12 17.52
C ASN A 251 18.38 5.61 17.34
N GLY A 252 18.90 5.02 16.26
CA GLY A 252 18.78 3.60 15.88
C GLY A 252 17.50 3.23 15.15
N GLU A 253 16.60 4.19 14.88
CA GLU A 253 15.45 3.96 14.01
C GLU A 253 15.93 3.87 12.55
N SER A 254 15.43 2.89 11.80
CA SER A 254 15.80 2.75 10.40
C SER A 254 14.61 2.33 9.55
N LEU A 255 14.65 2.74 8.27
CA LEU A 255 13.75 2.31 7.23
C LEU A 255 14.55 1.66 6.12
N GLU A 256 14.14 0.45 5.75
CA GLU A 256 14.67 -0.28 4.60
C GLU A 256 13.69 -0.17 3.44
N THR A 257 14.20 0.27 2.29
CA THR A 257 13.41 0.46 1.08
C THR A 257 14.02 -0.34 -0.05
N ARG A 258 13.26 -1.30 -0.58
CA ARG A 258 13.67 -2.12 -1.72
C ARG A 258 13.45 -1.35 -3.02
N PHE A 259 14.41 -1.44 -3.94
CA PHE A 259 14.37 -0.78 -5.24
C PHE A 259 15.27 -1.53 -6.25
N ALA A 260 15.38 -1.00 -7.47
CA ALA A 260 16.42 -1.44 -8.40
C ALA A 260 16.91 -0.35 -9.36
N PHE A 261 18.02 -0.62 -10.03
CA PHE A 261 18.54 0.19 -11.12
C PHE A 261 17.93 -0.27 -12.44
N ARG A 262 17.11 0.57 -13.07
CA ARG A 262 16.61 0.34 -14.42
C ARG A 262 16.14 1.64 -15.06
N GLU A 263 16.16 1.70 -16.38
CA GLU A 263 15.62 2.82 -17.13
C GLU A 263 14.48 2.34 -18.03
N ILE A 264 13.37 3.09 -18.02
CA ILE A 264 12.25 2.85 -18.93
C ILE A 264 12.09 4.08 -19.81
N ALA A 265 11.98 3.85 -21.11
CA ALA A 265 11.66 4.89 -22.08
C ALA A 265 10.53 4.43 -23.01
N VAL A 266 9.49 5.24 -23.12
CA VAL A 266 8.44 5.09 -24.12
C VAL A 266 8.66 6.13 -25.20
N ARG A 267 8.97 5.67 -26.41
CA ARG A 267 9.23 6.50 -27.58
C ARG A 267 8.16 6.21 -28.63
N SER A 268 8.09 7.05 -29.67
CA SER A 268 7.14 6.85 -30.78
C SER A 268 7.31 5.51 -31.49
N ASP A 269 8.50 4.91 -31.45
CA ASP A 269 8.84 3.64 -32.07
C ASP A 269 8.82 2.44 -31.11
N GLY A 270 8.54 2.62 -29.81
CA GLY A 270 8.26 1.50 -28.90
C GLY A 270 8.60 1.73 -27.43
N PHE A 271 8.50 0.63 -26.69
CA PHE A 271 8.91 0.53 -25.30
C PHE A 271 10.37 0.05 -25.22
N PHE A 272 11.15 0.71 -24.38
CA PHE A 272 12.56 0.40 -24.15
C PHE A 272 12.80 0.20 -22.67
N LEU A 273 13.55 -0.85 -22.32
CA LEU A 273 14.05 -1.12 -20.99
C LEU A 273 15.57 -1.21 -21.06
N ASN A 274 16.26 -0.43 -20.23
CA ASN A 274 17.72 -0.38 -20.18
C ASN A 274 18.36 -0.14 -21.58
N GLY A 275 17.75 0.74 -22.37
CA GLY A 275 18.21 1.07 -23.73
C GLY A 275 17.79 0.07 -24.82
N GLU A 276 17.29 -1.11 -24.46
CA GLU A 276 16.90 -2.15 -25.41
C GLU A 276 15.40 -2.12 -25.69
N ARG A 277 15.03 -2.23 -26.97
CA ARG A 277 13.63 -2.27 -27.40
C ARG A 277 13.01 -3.59 -26.96
N MET A 278 11.88 -3.52 -26.25
CA MET A 278 11.17 -4.69 -25.75
C MET A 278 9.70 -4.65 -26.17
N LYS A 279 9.19 -5.78 -26.67
CA LYS A 279 7.75 -5.95 -26.90
C LYS A 279 7.09 -6.40 -25.60
N LEU A 280 6.11 -5.63 -25.14
CA LEU A 280 5.27 -6.03 -24.00
C LEU A 280 4.29 -7.13 -24.44
N ARG A 281 4.26 -8.22 -23.69
CA ARG A 281 3.34 -9.36 -23.80
C ARG A 281 2.80 -9.67 -22.41
N GLY A 282 1.54 -9.31 -22.20
CA GLY A 282 0.91 -9.40 -20.88
C GLY A 282 -0.59 -9.67 -20.93
N LEU A 283 -1.14 -9.87 -19.74
CA LEU A 283 -2.57 -10.07 -19.48
C LEU A 283 -3.05 -9.11 -18.38
N ASN A 284 -4.37 -8.99 -18.25
CA ASN A 284 -5.01 -8.38 -17.08
C ASN A 284 -5.16 -9.45 -15.99
N ARG A 285 -5.08 -9.05 -14.72
CA ARG A 285 -5.30 -9.93 -13.56
C ARG A 285 -6.22 -9.23 -12.57
N HIS A 286 -7.31 -9.88 -12.16
CA HIS A 286 -8.09 -9.50 -10.97
C HIS A 286 -7.52 -10.16 -9.71
N GLN A 287 -7.84 -9.63 -8.52
CA GLN A 287 -7.48 -10.26 -7.24
C GLN A 287 -8.59 -11.18 -6.68
N SER A 288 -9.64 -11.45 -7.46
CA SER A 288 -10.81 -12.22 -7.07
C SER A 288 -10.59 -13.72 -7.16
N TYR A 289 -11.03 -14.43 -6.13
CA TYR A 289 -11.05 -15.89 -6.07
C TYR A 289 -12.48 -16.38 -5.80
N PRO A 290 -12.83 -17.57 -6.31
CA PRO A 290 -14.09 -18.22 -5.96
C PRO A 290 -14.32 -18.25 -4.45
N PHE A 291 -15.58 -18.09 -4.04
CA PHE A 291 -16.05 -18.14 -2.65
C PHE A 291 -15.61 -16.99 -1.76
N VAL A 292 -14.30 -16.70 -1.69
CA VAL A 292 -13.74 -15.75 -0.71
C VAL A 292 -13.46 -14.35 -1.27
N GLY A 293 -13.78 -14.12 -2.55
CA GLY A 293 -13.60 -12.81 -3.17
C GLY A 293 -12.15 -12.35 -3.14
N TYR A 294 -11.88 -11.24 -2.47
CA TYR A 294 -10.52 -10.65 -2.39
C TYR A 294 -9.67 -11.16 -1.21
N ALA A 295 -10.24 -11.93 -0.27
CA ALA A 295 -9.60 -12.30 0.99
C ALA A 295 -8.57 -13.45 0.84
N MET A 296 -7.53 -13.23 0.04
CA MET A 296 -6.51 -14.23 -0.25
C MET A 296 -5.16 -13.93 0.40
N PRO A 297 -4.48 -14.95 0.97
CA PRO A 297 -3.20 -14.77 1.64
C PRO A 297 -2.06 -14.45 0.67
N ALA A 298 -0.96 -13.94 1.22
CA ALA A 298 0.27 -13.63 0.49
C ALA A 298 0.74 -14.75 -0.45
N SER A 299 0.66 -16.02 -0.03
CA SER A 299 1.10 -17.17 -0.83
C SER A 299 0.37 -17.26 -2.17
N VAL A 300 -0.92 -16.94 -2.19
CA VAL A 300 -1.75 -17.03 -3.39
C VAL A 300 -1.56 -15.80 -4.28
N GLN A 301 -1.37 -14.62 -3.68
CA GLN A 301 -0.97 -13.42 -4.43
C GLN A 301 0.35 -13.65 -5.17
N ARG A 302 1.32 -14.30 -4.53
CA ARG A 302 2.62 -14.63 -5.13
C ARG A 302 2.49 -15.71 -6.21
N LEU A 303 1.62 -16.69 -6.00
CA LEU A 303 1.34 -17.75 -6.98
C LEU A 303 0.80 -17.18 -8.31
N ASP A 304 -0.13 -16.22 -8.28
CA ASP A 304 -0.62 -15.60 -9.51
C ASP A 304 0.48 -14.94 -10.34
N ALA A 305 1.40 -14.23 -9.68
CA ALA A 305 2.55 -13.64 -10.36
C ALA A 305 3.46 -14.72 -10.98
N ASP A 306 3.68 -15.83 -10.27
CA ASP A 306 4.46 -16.97 -10.75
C ASP A 306 3.81 -17.65 -11.96
N ILE A 307 2.48 -17.85 -11.96
CA ILE A 307 1.74 -18.39 -13.11
C ILE A 307 1.90 -17.48 -14.33
N LEU A 308 1.69 -16.17 -14.16
CA LEU A 308 1.82 -15.20 -15.26
C LEU A 308 3.23 -15.22 -15.86
N LYS A 309 4.27 -15.25 -15.02
CA LYS A 309 5.66 -15.18 -15.44
C LYS A 309 6.16 -16.51 -16.01
N TYR A 310 6.03 -17.60 -15.27
CA TYR A 310 6.73 -18.85 -15.56
C TYR A 310 5.88 -19.84 -16.35
N GLU A 311 4.58 -19.94 -16.06
CA GLU A 311 3.69 -20.87 -16.78
C GLU A 311 3.22 -20.26 -18.11
N LEU A 312 2.84 -18.97 -18.11
CA LEU A 312 2.35 -18.26 -19.30
C LEU A 312 3.44 -17.51 -20.07
N GLY A 313 4.64 -17.38 -19.51
CA GLY A 313 5.78 -16.73 -20.16
C GLY A 313 5.58 -15.22 -20.40
N LEU A 314 4.77 -14.54 -19.60
CA LEU A 314 4.48 -13.12 -19.78
C LEU A 314 5.62 -12.26 -19.22
N ASN A 315 5.82 -11.08 -19.81
CA ASN A 315 6.76 -10.08 -19.30
C ASN A 315 6.05 -8.85 -18.73
N ALA A 316 4.72 -8.77 -18.82
CA ALA A 316 3.92 -7.70 -18.25
C ALA A 316 2.58 -8.20 -17.71
N VAL A 317 2.03 -7.47 -16.74
CA VAL A 317 0.66 -7.66 -16.21
C VAL A 317 0.02 -6.29 -15.96
N ARG A 318 -1.31 -6.21 -16.15
CA ARG A 318 -2.12 -5.07 -15.72
C ARG A 318 -3.00 -5.44 -14.53
N THR A 319 -2.97 -4.65 -13.46
CA THR A 319 -3.81 -4.86 -12.27
C THR A 319 -5.22 -4.31 -12.50
N SER A 320 -6.01 -5.00 -13.32
CA SER A 320 -7.39 -4.62 -13.62
C SER A 320 -8.27 -4.72 -12.36
N HIS A 321 -8.95 -3.68 -11.90
CA HIS A 321 -8.90 -2.26 -12.33
C HIS A 321 -8.67 -1.37 -11.11
N TYR A 322 -7.62 -1.70 -10.34
CA TYR A 322 -7.33 -1.12 -9.02
C TYR A 322 -5.94 -1.54 -8.53
N PRO A 323 -5.37 -0.83 -7.53
CA PRO A 323 -4.14 -1.25 -6.87
C PRO A 323 -4.31 -2.61 -6.17
N GLN A 324 -3.34 -3.51 -6.39
CA GLN A 324 -3.39 -4.88 -5.87
C GLN A 324 -2.45 -5.08 -4.69
N SER A 325 -2.56 -6.23 -4.02
CA SER A 325 -1.78 -6.54 -2.82
C SER A 325 -0.29 -6.32 -3.04
N ARG A 326 0.39 -5.70 -2.06
CA ARG A 326 1.85 -5.57 -2.07
C ARG A 326 2.55 -6.90 -2.31
N HIS A 327 2.01 -8.03 -1.82
CA HIS A 327 2.62 -9.35 -2.03
C HIS A 327 2.68 -9.76 -3.49
N PHE A 328 1.71 -9.35 -4.31
CA PHE A 328 1.71 -9.56 -5.75
C PHE A 328 2.76 -8.67 -6.42
N ILE A 329 2.80 -7.38 -6.07
CA ILE A 329 3.74 -6.39 -6.65
C ILE A 329 5.19 -6.72 -6.26
N ASP A 330 5.41 -7.03 -4.98
CA ASP A 330 6.68 -7.52 -4.43
C ASP A 330 7.18 -8.75 -5.20
N ARG A 331 6.27 -9.68 -5.51
CA ARG A 331 6.64 -10.86 -6.29
C ARG A 331 7.00 -10.49 -7.72
N CYS A 332 6.27 -9.54 -8.33
CA CYS A 332 6.57 -9.05 -9.68
C CYS A 332 7.98 -8.43 -9.76
N ASP A 333 8.40 -7.70 -8.73
CA ASP A 333 9.77 -7.19 -8.62
C ASP A 333 10.79 -8.34 -8.58
N GLU A 334 10.54 -9.34 -7.74
CA GLU A 334 11.45 -10.47 -7.49
C GLU A 334 11.63 -11.40 -8.69
N ILE A 335 10.62 -11.53 -9.55
CA ILE A 335 10.62 -12.48 -10.68
C ILE A 335 10.78 -11.83 -12.04
N GLY A 336 10.85 -10.50 -12.10
CA GLY A 336 10.99 -9.80 -13.37
C GLY A 336 9.69 -9.82 -14.19
N LEU A 337 8.59 -9.37 -13.60
CA LEU A 337 7.30 -9.19 -14.27
C LEU A 337 6.94 -7.69 -14.24
N LEU A 338 6.85 -7.04 -15.39
CA LEU A 338 6.49 -5.61 -15.45
C LEU A 338 5.01 -5.40 -15.06
N VAL A 339 4.71 -4.33 -14.35
CA VAL A 339 3.37 -4.03 -13.85
C VAL A 339 2.87 -2.70 -14.41
N PHE A 340 1.68 -2.73 -14.99
CA PHE A 340 0.83 -1.56 -15.19
C PHE A 340 -0.23 -1.56 -14.09
N THR A 341 -0.16 -0.60 -13.18
CA THR A 341 -1.15 -0.42 -12.11
C THR A 341 -1.96 0.85 -12.30
N GLU A 342 -3.19 0.87 -11.82
CA GLU A 342 -4.15 1.96 -12.04
C GLU A 342 -5.05 2.19 -10.83
N ILE A 343 -5.63 3.39 -10.73
CA ILE A 343 -6.61 3.72 -9.70
C ILE A 343 -7.91 2.93 -9.85
N PRO A 344 -8.66 2.70 -8.76
CA PRO A 344 -9.96 2.02 -8.81
C PRO A 344 -10.93 2.71 -9.76
N GLY A 345 -11.47 1.98 -10.72
CA GLY A 345 -12.47 2.56 -11.61
C GLY A 345 -12.99 1.64 -12.71
N TRP A 346 -14.22 1.89 -13.14
CA TRP A 346 -14.82 1.24 -14.30
C TRP A 346 -15.84 2.19 -14.94
N GLN A 347 -15.46 2.83 -16.05
CA GLN A 347 -16.23 3.75 -16.92
C GLN A 347 -16.81 5.01 -16.26
N HIS A 348 -17.51 4.87 -15.13
CA HIS A 348 -18.21 5.92 -14.41
C HIS A 348 -17.26 6.99 -13.87
N ILE A 349 -17.66 8.25 -14.04
CA ILE A 349 -17.06 9.41 -13.36
C ILE A 349 -18.19 10.05 -12.54
N GLY A 350 -18.01 10.11 -11.23
CA GLY A 350 -18.98 10.69 -10.31
C GLY A 350 -18.90 12.22 -10.20
N ASN A 351 -19.55 12.75 -9.16
CA ASN A 351 -19.51 14.17 -8.82
C ASN A 351 -18.14 14.61 -8.26
N GLU A 352 -18.02 15.87 -7.84
CA GLU A 352 -16.73 16.39 -7.34
C GLU A 352 -16.20 15.62 -6.13
N VAL A 353 -17.06 15.22 -5.18
CA VAL A 353 -16.64 14.42 -4.02
C VAL A 353 -16.05 13.08 -4.46
N TRP A 354 -16.68 12.42 -5.43
CA TRP A 354 -16.17 11.19 -6.02
C TRP A 354 -14.81 11.40 -6.71
N LYS A 355 -14.65 12.51 -7.45
CA LYS A 355 -13.40 12.89 -8.11
C LYS A 355 -12.28 13.18 -7.11
N GLU A 356 -12.57 13.83 -5.99
CA GLU A 356 -11.59 14.05 -4.91
C GLU A 356 -11.10 12.72 -4.32
N HIS A 357 -11.98 11.74 -4.14
CA HIS A 357 -11.56 10.39 -3.73
C HIS A 357 -10.68 9.73 -4.79
N ALA A 358 -11.04 9.80 -6.07
CA ALA A 358 -10.21 9.25 -7.15
C ALA A 358 -8.82 9.91 -7.23
N ILE A 359 -8.73 11.23 -7.03
CA ILE A 359 -7.44 11.95 -6.99
C ILE A 359 -6.61 11.51 -5.78
N ARG A 360 -7.24 11.35 -4.62
CA ARG A 360 -6.56 10.80 -3.43
C ARG A 360 -6.04 9.39 -3.69
N HIS A 361 -6.82 8.54 -4.38
CA HIS A 361 -6.37 7.19 -4.75
C HIS A 361 -5.14 7.21 -5.69
N VAL A 362 -4.98 8.23 -6.54
CA VAL A 362 -3.75 8.40 -7.34
C VAL A 362 -2.55 8.63 -6.42
N GLU A 363 -2.67 9.55 -5.47
CA GLU A 363 -1.60 9.85 -4.50
C GLU A 363 -1.28 8.61 -3.65
N GLU A 364 -2.29 7.98 -3.07
CA GLU A 364 -2.13 6.77 -2.25
C GLU A 364 -1.44 5.64 -3.02
N MET A 365 -1.88 5.36 -4.25
CA MET A 365 -1.26 4.36 -5.11
C MET A 365 0.22 4.68 -5.38
N ILE A 366 0.53 5.91 -5.78
CA ILE A 366 1.92 6.26 -6.13
C ILE A 366 2.81 6.24 -4.89
N LEU A 367 2.38 6.85 -3.78
CA LEU A 367 3.16 6.87 -2.54
C LEU A 367 3.46 5.47 -2.02
N GLN A 368 2.49 4.55 -2.10
CA GLN A 368 2.66 3.17 -1.65
C GLN A 368 3.57 2.35 -2.56
N TYR A 369 3.53 2.61 -3.87
CA TYR A 369 4.13 1.69 -4.85
C TYR A 369 5.33 2.26 -5.65
N ARG A 370 5.69 3.54 -5.52
CA ARG A 370 6.71 4.21 -6.35
C ARG A 370 8.13 3.63 -6.30
N ASN A 371 8.46 2.83 -5.29
CA ASN A 371 9.76 2.16 -5.18
C ASN A 371 9.83 0.82 -5.92
N HIS A 372 8.71 0.27 -6.41
CA HIS A 372 8.69 -1.02 -7.08
C HIS A 372 9.27 -0.93 -8.51
N PRO A 373 10.40 -1.60 -8.80
CA PRO A 373 10.96 -1.63 -10.14
C PRO A 373 10.05 -2.35 -11.15
N SER A 374 9.15 -3.24 -10.75
CA SER A 374 8.21 -3.83 -11.70
C SER A 374 7.29 -2.80 -12.36
N ILE A 375 6.91 -1.73 -11.67
CA ILE A 375 5.90 -0.79 -12.16
C ILE A 375 6.46 0.14 -13.24
N PHE A 376 5.92 0.03 -14.45
CA PHE A 376 6.35 0.84 -15.59
C PHE A 376 5.33 1.89 -16.04
N LEU A 377 4.09 1.78 -15.58
CA LEU A 377 3.00 2.68 -15.98
C LEU A 377 1.98 2.85 -14.85
N TRP A 378 1.58 4.10 -14.62
CA TRP A 378 0.50 4.49 -13.71
C TRP A 378 -0.74 4.88 -14.51
N GLY A 379 -1.85 4.15 -14.30
CA GLY A 379 -3.16 4.47 -14.85
C GLY A 379 -3.85 5.50 -13.98
N VAL A 380 -3.86 6.74 -14.47
CA VAL A 380 -4.43 7.90 -13.77
C VAL A 380 -5.78 8.33 -14.34
N ARG A 381 -6.32 7.51 -15.25
CA ARG A 381 -7.66 7.63 -15.79
C ARG A 381 -8.50 6.48 -15.25
N ILE A 382 -9.80 6.73 -15.15
CA ILE A 382 -10.77 5.67 -14.87
C ILE A 382 -10.83 4.78 -16.11
N ASN A 383 -10.78 3.46 -15.91
CA ASN A 383 -10.80 2.50 -17.01
C ASN A 383 -11.98 2.80 -17.95
N GLU A 384 -11.69 2.97 -19.25
CA GLU A 384 -12.70 3.17 -20.31
C GLU A 384 -13.68 4.35 -20.09
N SER A 385 -13.30 5.35 -19.31
CA SER A 385 -14.12 6.54 -19.15
C SER A 385 -14.12 7.42 -20.40
N PRO A 386 -15.14 8.29 -20.57
CA PRO A 386 -14.99 9.45 -21.45
C PRO A 386 -13.86 10.37 -20.97
N ASP A 387 -13.46 11.32 -21.80
CA ASP A 387 -12.56 12.39 -21.39
C ASP A 387 -13.27 13.34 -20.40
N ASP A 388 -12.54 13.74 -19.36
CA ASP A 388 -12.91 14.81 -18.43
C ASP A 388 -11.67 15.68 -18.23
N HIS A 389 -11.68 16.88 -18.82
CA HIS A 389 -10.49 17.72 -18.91
C HIS A 389 -9.97 18.14 -17.53
N ASP A 390 -10.86 18.67 -16.69
CA ASP A 390 -10.48 19.21 -15.38
C ASP A 390 -10.04 18.09 -14.44
N PHE A 391 -10.79 16.98 -14.42
CA PHE A 391 -10.44 15.83 -13.58
C PHE A 391 -9.11 15.21 -14.00
N TYR A 392 -8.91 14.91 -15.29
CA TYR A 392 -7.67 14.27 -15.73
C TYR A 392 -6.48 15.19 -15.76
N SER A 393 -6.65 16.51 -15.89
CA SER A 393 -5.54 17.44 -15.70
C SER A 393 -4.99 17.34 -14.27
N ARG A 394 -5.88 17.19 -13.28
CA ARG A 394 -5.49 17.04 -11.86
C ARG A 394 -4.80 15.70 -11.60
N THR A 395 -5.37 14.57 -12.04
CA THR A 395 -4.74 13.26 -11.82
C THR A 395 -3.39 13.14 -12.55
N ASN A 396 -3.29 13.69 -13.76
CA ASN A 396 -2.03 13.74 -14.53
C ASN A 396 -0.97 14.61 -13.88
N ALA A 397 -1.34 15.78 -13.36
CA ALA A 397 -0.41 16.69 -12.70
C ALA A 397 0.11 16.08 -11.39
N LEU A 398 -0.78 15.45 -10.60
CA LEU A 398 -0.43 14.79 -9.35
C LEU A 398 0.57 13.65 -9.58
N ALA A 399 0.32 12.79 -10.56
CA ALA A 399 1.19 11.64 -10.82
C ALA A 399 2.58 11.97 -11.39
N ARG A 400 2.79 13.22 -11.83
CA ARG A 400 4.08 13.71 -12.35
C ARG A 400 4.92 14.46 -11.31
N ARG A 401 4.35 14.73 -10.12
CA ARG A 401 5.08 15.27 -8.98
C ARG A 401 5.89 14.16 -8.32
#